data_AF-A0A601ZP01-F1
#
_entry.id   AF-A0A601ZP01-F1
#
_cell.length_a   1.000
_cell.length_b   1.000
_cell.length_c   1.000
_cell.angle_alpha   90.00
_cell.angle_beta   90.00
_cell.angle_gamma   90.00
#
_symmetry.space_group_name_H-M   'P 1'
#
loop_
_entity.id
_entity.type
_entity.pdbx_description
1 polymer ?
#
loop_
_entity_poly.entity_id
_entity_poly.type
_entity_poly.pdbx_seq_one_letter_code
_entity_poly.pdbx_strand_id
1 'polypeptide(L)'
;SVQSLKTWKQAIERSDTRLTVVFGTKGGRPRETVILDTIAVRKALDNALAIAESRHGRLIDKPDLKSAMDYWHNQAARMGLTGAYSPHSLRYAWAQDAISHYLAQGFNRKEALAIVAMDLGHGDGRARYVAQVYGQI
;
A
#
# COMPACT_ATOMS: atom_id res chain seq x y z
N SER A 1 -1.31 9.59 3.99
CA SER A 1 -1.78 11.00 4.00
C SER A 1 -1.20 11.72 2.79
N VAL A 2 -1.90 12.72 2.23
CA VAL A 2 -1.33 13.60 1.17
C VAL A 2 0.00 14.23 1.57
N GLN A 3 0.21 14.41 2.89
CA GLN A 3 1.41 14.97 3.50
C GLN A 3 2.67 14.18 3.13
N SER A 4 2.57 12.86 2.89
CA SER A 4 3.73 12.02 2.56
C SER A 4 4.03 11.95 1.07
N LEU A 5 3.14 12.40 0.18
CA LEU A 5 3.28 12.18 -1.26
C LEU A 5 4.57 12.80 -1.82
N LYS A 6 4.93 14.01 -1.38
CA LYS A 6 6.17 14.69 -1.81
C LYS A 6 7.42 13.93 -1.34
N THR A 7 7.43 13.49 -0.08
CA THR A 7 8.56 12.71 0.48
C THR A 7 8.69 11.35 -0.20
N TRP A 8 7.58 10.69 -0.54
CA TRP A 8 7.59 9.45 -1.30
C TRP A 8 8.10 9.65 -2.73
N LYS A 9 7.72 10.75 -3.39
CA LYS A 9 8.26 11.09 -4.71
C LYS A 9 9.78 11.31 -4.67
N GLN A 10 10.27 12.03 -3.67
CA GLN A 10 11.72 12.20 -3.47
C GLN A 10 12.44 10.88 -3.21
N ALA A 11 11.84 9.95 -2.47
CA ALA A 11 12.42 8.61 -2.27
C ALA A 11 12.55 7.85 -3.60
N ILE A 12 11.52 7.90 -4.44
CA ILE A 12 11.55 7.32 -5.79
C ILE A 12 12.59 8.00 -6.69
N GLU A 13 12.79 9.31 -6.58
CA GLU A 13 13.81 10.05 -7.34
C GLU A 13 15.24 9.70 -6.91
N ARG A 14 15.45 9.36 -5.63
CA ARG A 14 16.73 8.82 -5.12
C ARG A 14 16.95 7.35 -5.43
N SER A 15 16.01 6.68 -6.08
CA SER A 15 16.02 5.23 -6.32
C SER A 15 15.98 4.40 -5.03
N ASP A 16 15.37 4.94 -3.96
CA ASP A 16 15.11 4.17 -2.76
C ASP A 16 14.21 2.96 -3.11
N THR A 17 14.49 1.81 -2.50
CA THR A 17 13.72 0.57 -2.74
C THR A 17 12.53 0.40 -1.80
N ARG A 18 12.37 1.33 -0.84
CA ARG A 18 11.34 1.30 0.20
C ARG A 18 10.73 2.68 0.42
N LEU A 19 9.49 2.70 0.89
CA LEU A 19 8.80 3.91 1.33
C LEU A 19 8.48 3.87 2.82
N THR A 20 8.79 4.97 3.52
CA THR A 20 8.38 5.18 4.90
C THR A 20 6.94 5.69 4.99
N VAL A 21 6.05 4.91 5.58
CA VAL A 21 4.66 5.29 5.84
C VAL A 21 4.52 5.76 7.30
N VAL A 22 4.38 7.07 7.50
CA VAL A 22 4.30 7.70 8.84
C VAL A 22 2.89 8.14 9.24
N PHE A 23 2.05 8.58 8.29
CA PHE A 23 0.71 9.10 8.58
C PHE A 23 -0.40 8.13 8.20
N GLY A 24 -1.45 8.08 9.02
CA GLY A 24 -2.61 7.20 8.81
C GLY A 24 -2.32 5.73 9.11
N THR A 25 -1.31 5.46 9.94
CA THR A 25 -0.96 4.11 10.37
C THR A 25 -1.80 3.67 11.56
N LYS A 26 -2.07 2.37 11.66
CA LYS A 26 -2.78 1.80 12.80
C LYS A 26 -1.92 1.96 14.06
N GLY A 27 -2.47 2.61 15.09
CA GLY A 27 -1.75 2.85 16.35
C GLY A 27 -0.58 3.84 16.25
N GLY A 28 -0.50 4.63 15.18
CA GLY A 28 0.50 5.71 15.04
C GLY A 28 1.94 5.23 14.83
N ARG A 29 2.16 3.93 14.60
CA ARG A 29 3.50 3.37 14.39
C ARG A 29 3.92 3.51 12.92
N PRO A 30 5.09 4.11 12.62
CA PRO A 30 5.59 4.15 11.26
C PRO A 30 5.97 2.74 10.78
N ARG A 31 5.95 2.53 9.47
CA ARG A 31 6.45 1.29 8.86
C ARG A 31 7.12 1.56 7.53
N GLU A 32 8.07 0.70 7.18
CA GLU A 32 8.67 0.66 5.85
C GLU A 32 7.92 -0.33 4.97
N THR A 33 7.70 -0.01 3.70
CA THR A 33 7.10 -0.93 2.73
C THR A 33 7.94 -0.99 1.45
N VAL A 34 8.14 -2.18 0.90
CA VAL A 34 8.90 -2.36 -0.34
C VAL A 34 8.18 -1.76 -1.55
N ILE A 35 8.98 -1.19 -2.47
CA ILE A 35 8.52 -0.78 -3.79
C ILE A 35 8.72 -1.94 -4.76
N LEU A 36 7.61 -2.52 -5.24
CA LEU A 36 7.65 -3.64 -6.18
C LEU A 36 7.78 -3.18 -7.65
N ASP A 37 7.18 -2.05 -7.99
CA ASP A 37 7.24 -1.43 -9.31
C ASP A 37 7.44 0.08 -9.18
N THR A 38 8.68 0.52 -9.38
CA THR A 38 9.08 1.93 -9.28
C THR A 38 8.38 2.80 -10.32
N ILE A 39 8.10 2.27 -11.51
CA ILE A 39 7.48 3.03 -12.61
C ILE A 39 6.00 3.27 -12.29
N ALA A 40 5.29 2.22 -11.90
CA ALA A 40 3.88 2.32 -11.53
C ALA A 40 3.68 3.22 -10.30
N VAL A 41 4.54 3.08 -9.28
CA VAL A 41 4.49 3.94 -8.07
C VAL A 41 4.78 5.40 -8.42
N ARG A 42 5.78 5.69 -9.26
CA ARG A 42 6.06 7.06 -9.73
C ARG A 42 4.84 7.67 -10.41
N LYS A 43 4.24 6.95 -11.37
CA LYS A 43 3.04 7.40 -12.09
C LYS A 43 1.87 7.66 -11.14
N ALA A 44 1.66 6.79 -10.15
CA ALA A 44 0.62 6.96 -9.14
C ALA A 44 0.85 8.20 -8.27
N LEU A 45 2.10 8.46 -7.85
CA LEU A 45 2.47 9.63 -7.06
C LEU A 45 2.29 10.93 -7.85
N ASP A 46 2.72 10.97 -9.11
CA ASP A 46 2.57 12.14 -9.96
C ASP A 46 1.10 12.52 -10.14
N ASN A 47 0.25 11.53 -10.44
CA ASN A 47 -1.19 11.73 -10.55
C ASN A 47 -1.82 12.19 -9.24
N ALA A 48 -1.44 11.57 -8.12
CA ALA A 48 -1.97 11.90 -6.79
C ALA A 48 -1.60 13.33 -6.37
N LEU A 49 -0.36 13.76 -6.66
CA LEU A 49 0.09 15.13 -6.39
C LEU A 49 -0.70 16.16 -7.20
N ALA A 50 -0.85 15.93 -8.51
CA ALA A 50 -1.61 16.83 -9.38
C ALA A 50 -3.08 16.95 -8.95
N ILE A 51 -3.71 15.82 -8.60
CA ILE A 51 -5.09 15.81 -8.08
C ILE A 51 -5.17 16.56 -6.75
N ALA A 52 -4.27 16.29 -5.80
CA ALA A 52 -4.29 16.94 -4.50
C ALA A 52 -4.10 18.46 -4.62
N GLU A 53 -3.22 18.92 -5.50
CA GLU A 53 -3.02 20.35 -5.78
C GLU A 53 -4.31 21.00 -6.30
N SER A 54 -4.99 20.37 -7.27
CA SER A 54 -6.26 20.87 -7.82
C SER A 54 -7.43 20.85 -6.83
N ARG A 55 -7.29 20.15 -5.69
CA ARG A 55 -8.35 19.89 -4.69
C ARG A 55 -7.98 20.36 -3.28
N HIS A 56 -7.15 21.41 -3.19
CA HIS A 56 -6.74 22.03 -1.92
C HIS A 56 -6.17 21.03 -0.92
N GLY A 57 -5.32 20.10 -1.38
CA GLY A 57 -4.68 19.09 -0.56
C GLY A 57 -5.53 17.85 -0.30
N ARG A 58 -6.56 17.56 -1.09
CA ARG A 58 -7.40 16.36 -0.92
C ARG A 58 -7.36 15.45 -2.14
N LEU A 59 -7.21 14.15 -1.94
CA LEU A 59 -7.35 13.18 -3.04
C LEU A 59 -8.81 12.95 -3.41
N ILE A 60 -9.69 12.90 -2.41
CA ILE A 60 -11.13 12.82 -2.56
C ILE A 60 -11.71 14.07 -1.91
N ASP A 61 -12.24 14.97 -2.73
CA ASP A 61 -12.86 16.20 -2.25
C ASP A 61 -14.35 15.95 -1.96
N LYS A 62 -14.62 15.63 -0.69
CA LYS A 62 -15.95 15.44 -0.14
C LYS A 62 -16.07 16.17 1.21
N PRO A 63 -17.29 16.59 1.60
CA PRO A 63 -17.49 17.43 2.78
C PRO A 63 -17.12 16.73 4.10
N ASP A 64 -17.23 15.40 4.15
CA ASP A 64 -16.97 14.61 5.34
C ASP A 64 -16.39 13.23 4.99
N LEU A 65 -15.89 12.52 6.01
CA LEU A 65 -15.26 11.22 5.86
C LEU A 65 -16.22 10.15 5.30
N LYS A 66 -17.49 10.15 5.73
CA LYS A 66 -18.48 9.18 5.27
C LYS A 66 -18.72 9.36 3.77
N SER A 67 -18.98 10.59 3.33
CA SER A 67 -19.14 10.95 1.92
C SER A 67 -17.90 10.60 1.07
N ALA A 68 -16.69 10.76 1.62
CA ALA A 68 -15.45 10.38 0.95
C ALA A 68 -15.30 8.86 0.81
N MET A 69 -15.63 8.09 1.85
CA MET A 69 -15.60 6.63 1.83
C MET A 69 -16.64 6.07 0.87
N ASP A 70 -17.86 6.61 0.87
CA ASP A 70 -18.93 6.20 -0.04
C ASP A 70 -18.54 6.46 -1.50
N TYR A 71 -17.96 7.63 -1.78
CA TYR A 71 -17.41 7.93 -3.10
C TYR A 71 -16.34 6.90 -3.52
N TRP A 72 -15.39 6.60 -2.64
CA TRP A 72 -14.35 5.61 -2.92
C TRP A 72 -14.92 4.21 -3.21
N HIS A 73 -15.82 3.71 -2.35
CA HIS A 73 -16.44 2.40 -2.54
C HIS A 73 -17.22 2.30 -3.84
N ASN A 74 -17.97 3.35 -4.20
CA ASN A 74 -18.70 3.40 -5.46
C ASN A 74 -17.75 3.37 -6.67
N GLN A 75 -16.63 4.09 -6.62
CA GLN A 75 -15.64 4.05 -7.70
C GLN A 75 -14.96 2.70 -7.80
N ALA A 76 -14.59 2.09 -6.67
CA ALA A 76 -14.02 0.74 -6.65
C ALA A 76 -15.00 -0.29 -7.25
N ALA A 77 -16.28 -0.23 -6.88
CA ALA A 77 -17.30 -1.10 -7.43
C ALA A 77 -17.47 -0.93 -8.95
N ARG A 78 -17.44 0.31 -9.45
CA ARG A 78 -17.48 0.61 -10.90
C ARG A 78 -16.28 0.05 -11.66
N MET A 79 -15.14 -0.11 -10.99
CA MET A 79 -13.94 -0.77 -11.54
C MET A 79 -13.98 -2.29 -11.41
N GLY A 80 -15.09 -2.87 -10.92
CA GLY A 80 -15.25 -4.32 -10.74
C GLY A 80 -14.67 -4.85 -9.42
N LEU A 81 -14.15 -3.98 -8.54
CA LEU A 81 -13.61 -4.39 -7.24
C LEU A 81 -14.74 -4.68 -6.25
N THR A 82 -15.38 -5.84 -6.41
CA THR A 82 -16.55 -6.29 -5.62
C THR A 82 -16.41 -7.75 -5.21
N GLY A 83 -17.20 -8.18 -4.22
CA GLY A 83 -17.20 -9.56 -3.74
C GLY A 83 -15.79 -10.07 -3.38
N ALA A 84 -15.40 -11.22 -3.94
CA ALA A 84 -14.08 -11.80 -3.73
C ALA A 84 -12.92 -10.89 -4.20
N TYR A 85 -13.16 -10.03 -5.18
CA TYR A 85 -12.19 -9.07 -5.71
C TYR A 85 -12.38 -7.65 -5.15
N SER A 86 -12.97 -7.52 -3.96
CA SER A 86 -13.09 -6.23 -3.26
C SER A 86 -11.73 -5.51 -3.08
N PRO A 87 -11.67 -4.21 -2.75
CA PRO A 87 -10.40 -3.51 -2.54
C PRO A 87 -9.45 -4.19 -1.54
N HIS A 88 -9.99 -4.99 -0.62
CA HIS A 88 -9.16 -5.75 0.30
C HIS A 88 -8.31 -6.81 -0.42
N SER A 89 -8.78 -7.40 -1.52
CA SER A 89 -8.03 -8.38 -2.33
C SER A 89 -6.76 -7.79 -2.93
N LEU A 90 -6.72 -6.48 -3.23
CA LEU A 90 -5.49 -5.80 -3.68
C LEU A 90 -4.37 -5.89 -2.65
N ARG A 91 -4.71 -5.95 -1.35
CA ARG A 91 -3.74 -6.19 -0.28
C ARG A 91 -3.19 -7.62 -0.31
N TYR A 92 -4.00 -8.60 -0.71
CA TYR A 92 -3.58 -9.99 -0.86
C TYR A 92 -2.63 -10.11 -2.05
N ALA A 93 -3.04 -9.58 -3.21
CA ALA A 93 -2.21 -9.54 -4.41
C ALA A 93 -0.83 -8.91 -4.11
N TRP A 94 -0.82 -7.71 -3.52
CA TRP A 94 0.45 -7.06 -3.14
C TRP A 94 1.29 -7.90 -2.18
N ALA A 95 0.68 -8.56 -1.19
CA ALA A 95 1.41 -9.38 -0.24
C ALA A 95 2.00 -10.64 -0.90
N GLN A 96 1.30 -11.25 -1.86
CA GLN A 96 1.79 -12.39 -2.63
C GLN A 96 2.97 -11.99 -3.53
N ASP A 97 2.87 -10.84 -4.19
CA ASP A 97 3.95 -10.29 -5.00
C ASP A 97 5.17 -9.95 -4.13
N ALA A 98 4.96 -9.36 -2.95
CA ALA A 98 6.04 -9.06 -2.00
C ALA A 98 6.71 -10.33 -1.44
N ILE A 99 5.94 -11.38 -1.14
CA ILE A 99 6.50 -12.68 -0.73
C ILE A 99 7.39 -13.21 -1.87
N SER A 100 6.88 -13.22 -3.10
CA SER A 100 7.61 -13.70 -4.28
C SER A 100 8.88 -12.90 -4.53
N HIS A 101 8.82 -11.57 -4.36
CA HIS A 101 9.96 -10.67 -4.47
C HIS A 101 11.08 -11.03 -3.48
N TYR A 102 10.76 -11.28 -2.21
CA TYR A 102 11.76 -11.67 -1.23
C TYR A 102 12.30 -13.08 -1.45
N LEU A 103 11.45 -14.03 -1.84
CA LEU A 103 11.92 -15.38 -2.20
C LEU A 103 12.91 -15.33 -3.38
N ALA A 104 12.65 -14.49 -4.39
CA ALA A 104 13.54 -14.30 -5.52
C ALA A 104 14.89 -13.65 -5.15
N GLN A 105 14.94 -12.92 -4.02
CA GLN A 105 16.18 -12.37 -3.45
C GLN A 105 16.95 -13.39 -2.59
N GLY A 106 16.46 -14.62 -2.46
CA GLY A 106 17.12 -15.70 -1.72
C GLY A 106 16.74 -15.80 -0.24
N PHE A 107 15.79 -14.99 0.24
CA PHE A 107 15.26 -15.17 1.60
C PHE A 107 14.53 -16.50 1.71
N ASN A 108 14.65 -17.17 2.86
CA ASN A 108 13.83 -18.33 3.10
C ASN A 108 12.36 -17.93 3.35
N ARG A 109 11.45 -18.89 3.22
CA ARG A 109 10.00 -18.62 3.36
C ARG A 109 9.63 -17.97 4.69
N LYS A 110 10.27 -18.36 5.80
CA LYS A 110 9.97 -17.82 7.13
C LYS A 110 10.35 -16.34 7.23
N GLU A 111 11.52 -15.99 6.70
CA GLU A 111 12.01 -14.60 6.63
C GLU A 111 11.14 -13.76 5.72
N ALA A 112 10.85 -14.22 4.50
CA ALA A 112 9.99 -13.51 3.56
C ALA A 112 8.62 -13.18 4.17
N LEU A 113 8.00 -14.15 4.86
CA LEU A 113 6.72 -13.94 5.54
C LEU A 113 6.81 -12.95 6.72
N ALA A 114 7.90 -12.98 7.48
CA ALA A 114 8.11 -12.05 8.59
C ALA A 114 8.33 -10.62 8.08
N ILE A 115 9.11 -10.44 7.01
CA ILE A 115 9.33 -9.13 6.38
C ILE A 115 8.01 -8.59 5.83
N VAL A 116 7.25 -9.39 5.08
CA VAL A 116 5.94 -8.96 4.55
C VAL A 116 4.96 -8.64 5.68
N ALA A 117 5.01 -9.36 6.81
CA ALA A 117 4.21 -9.00 7.98
C ALA A 117 4.59 -7.60 8.54
N MET A 118 5.88 -7.25 8.56
CA MET A 118 6.34 -5.91 8.95
C MET A 118 5.89 -4.84 7.93
N ASP A 119 6.04 -5.09 6.64
CA ASP A 119 5.63 -4.16 5.58
C ASP A 119 4.12 -3.85 5.61
N LEU A 120 3.32 -4.87 5.94
CA LEU A 120 1.88 -4.76 6.14
C LEU A 120 1.51 -4.02 7.43
N GLY A 121 2.45 -3.82 8.36
CA GLY A 121 2.25 -3.20 9.66
C GLY A 121 1.71 -4.15 10.73
N HIS A 122 1.90 -5.46 10.57
CA HIS A 122 1.46 -6.49 11.52
C HIS A 122 2.51 -6.83 12.59
N GLY A 123 3.78 -6.50 12.32
CA GLY A 123 4.94 -6.90 13.13
C GLY A 123 5.49 -8.27 12.70
N ASP A 124 6.73 -8.55 13.07
CA ASP A 124 7.49 -9.77 12.72
C ASP A 124 6.86 -11.06 13.27
N GLY A 125 6.22 -11.00 14.44
CA GLY A 125 5.51 -12.13 15.08
C GLY A 125 4.27 -12.64 14.33
N ARG A 126 3.91 -12.04 13.19
CA ARG A 126 2.70 -12.38 12.41
C ARG A 126 2.96 -13.12 11.10
N ALA A 127 4.16 -13.68 10.90
CA ALA A 127 4.49 -14.50 9.72
C ALA A 127 3.48 -15.64 9.45
N ARG A 128 3.02 -16.34 10.50
CA ARG A 128 1.99 -17.39 10.38
C ARG A 128 0.66 -16.85 9.87
N TYR A 129 0.24 -15.69 10.37
CA TYR A 129 -0.98 -15.02 9.93
C TYR A 129 -0.87 -14.61 8.45
N VAL A 130 0.28 -14.09 8.02
CA VAL A 130 0.52 -13.76 6.62
C VAL A 130 0.43 -14.99 5.72
N ALA A 131 1.00 -16.13 6.14
CA ALA A 131 0.90 -17.37 5.38
C ALA A 131 -0.54 -17.88 5.23
N GLN A 132 -1.34 -17.79 6.30
CA GLN A 132 -2.72 -18.29 6.31
C GLN A 132 -3.68 -17.38 5.56
N VAL A 133 -3.49 -16.07 5.67
CA VAL A 133 -4.41 -15.07 5.13
C VAL A 133 -3.98 -14.67 3.72
N TYR A 134 -2.74 -14.24 3.54
CA TYR A 134 -2.29 -13.70 2.25
C TYR A 134 -1.56 -14.73 1.37
N GLY A 135 -0.95 -15.75 1.96
CA GLY A 135 -0.12 -16.73 1.26
C GLY A 135 -0.87 -17.87 0.56
N GLN A 136 -2.20 -17.83 0.51
CA GLN A 136 -2.99 -18.77 -0.28
C GLN A 136 -2.99 -18.28 -1.74
N ILE A 137 -2.18 -18.93 -2.56
CA ILE A 137 -2.08 -18.73 -4.02
C ILE A 137 -2.82 -19.88 -4.68
#